data_AF-A0A2P8CXG1-F1
#
_entry.id   AF-A0A2P8CXG1-F1
#
_cell.length_a   1.000
_cell.length_b   1.000
_cell.length_c   1.000
_cell.angle_alpha   90.00
_cell.angle_beta   90.00
_cell.angle_gamma   90.00
#
_symmetry.space_group_name_H-M   'P 1'
#
loop_
_entity.id
_entity.type
_entity.pdbx_description
1 polymer ?
#
loop_
_entity_poly.entity_id
_entity_poly.type
_entity_poly.pdbx_seq_one_letter_code
_entity_poly.pdbx_strand_id
1 'polypeptide(L)'
;MSVAIPDGVSLSVSIVQVIDGGEPDDSGLCFAGMRSPLSGGFGPHCACAAAALPYDLWESIERHDLYSRGTSIWVRTITPDDTTPLPEGAVVLETHTVIVGTI
;
A
#
# COMPACT_ATOMS: atom_id res chain seq x y z
N MET A 1 -15.30 -5.29 -22.06
CA MET A 1 -16.28 -4.42 -21.37
C MET A 1 -15.59 -3.09 -21.18
N SER A 2 -16.04 -2.01 -21.85
CA SER A 2 -15.45 -0.68 -21.71
C SER A 2 -16.36 0.18 -20.84
N VAL A 3 -15.80 0.82 -19.83
CA VAL A 3 -16.49 1.79 -18.97
C VAL A 3 -16.11 3.19 -19.42
N ALA A 4 -17.10 4.06 -19.57
CA ALA A 4 -16.85 5.47 -19.85
C ALA A 4 -16.37 6.17 -18.57
N ILE A 5 -15.27 6.90 -18.67
CA ILE A 5 -14.75 7.74 -17.59
C ILE A 5 -15.53 9.06 -17.63
N PRO A 6 -16.18 9.48 -16.53
CA PRO A 6 -16.93 10.73 -16.50
C PRO A 6 -16.04 11.95 -16.81
N ASP A 7 -16.63 12.97 -17.44
CA ASP A 7 -15.93 14.24 -17.67
C ASP A 7 -15.47 14.85 -16.34
N GLY A 8 -14.20 15.29 -16.31
CA GLY A 8 -13.56 15.85 -15.11
C GLY A 8 -12.84 14.82 -14.23
N VAL A 9 -13.01 13.52 -14.48
CA VAL A 9 -12.27 12.48 -13.73
C VAL A 9 -10.92 12.19 -14.39
N SER A 10 -9.85 12.34 -13.63
CA SER A 10 -8.51 11.87 -14.00
C SER A 10 -8.28 10.48 -13.41
N LEU A 11 -7.79 9.54 -14.24
CA LEU A 11 -7.36 8.22 -13.76
C LEU A 11 -5.84 8.15 -13.66
N SER A 12 -5.36 7.60 -12.57
CA SER A 12 -3.96 7.18 -12.42
C SER A 12 -3.88 5.70 -12.07
N VAL A 13 -2.76 5.09 -12.43
CA VAL A 13 -2.44 3.72 -12.04
C VAL A 13 -1.32 3.78 -11.02
N SER A 14 -1.48 3.05 -9.93
CA SER A 14 -0.45 2.86 -8.91
C SER A 14 -0.20 1.37 -8.71
N ILE A 15 1.05 0.99 -8.56
CA ILE A 15 1.45 -0.34 -8.17
C ILE A 15 1.74 -0.31 -6.68
N VAL A 16 1.07 -1.19 -5.94
CA VAL A 16 1.29 -1.37 -4.50
C VAL A 16 1.98 -2.70 -4.29
N GLN A 17 3.15 -2.67 -3.66
CA GLN A 17 3.96 -3.85 -3.37
C GLN A 17 4.01 -4.07 -1.86
N VAL A 18 3.84 -5.32 -1.43
CA VAL A 18 4.15 -5.75 -0.05
C VAL A 18 5.56 -6.31 -0.07
N ILE A 19 6.42 -5.79 0.80
CA ILE A 19 7.86 -6.06 0.80
C ILE A 19 8.30 -6.55 2.17
N ASP A 20 9.19 -7.53 2.19
CA ASP A 20 9.90 -8.01 3.38
C ASP A 20 11.39 -7.67 3.32
N GLY A 21 11.93 -7.21 4.44
CA GLY A 21 13.34 -6.87 4.58
C GLY A 21 13.71 -5.54 3.94
N GLY A 22 14.99 -5.19 4.05
CA GLY A 22 15.51 -3.88 3.68
C GLY A 22 14.92 -2.73 4.52
N GLU A 23 15.46 -1.52 4.35
CA GLU A 23 14.85 -0.32 4.88
C GLU A 23 13.82 0.24 3.88
N PRO A 24 12.64 0.71 4.32
CA PRO A 24 11.69 1.39 3.46
C PRO A 24 12.34 2.58 2.75
N ASP A 25 12.12 2.69 1.44
CA ASP A 25 12.58 3.84 0.65
C ASP A 25 11.57 5.00 0.70
N ASP A 26 11.82 6.05 -0.10
CA ASP A 26 10.97 7.25 -0.15
C ASP A 26 9.50 6.95 -0.56
N SER A 27 9.28 5.81 -1.22
CA SER A 27 7.96 5.33 -1.65
C SER A 27 7.38 4.28 -0.68
N GLY A 28 8.10 3.99 0.40
CA GLY A 28 7.83 2.96 1.38
C GLY A 28 7.14 3.47 2.64
N LEU A 29 6.17 2.70 3.12
CA LEU A 29 5.42 2.96 4.34
C LEU A 29 5.48 1.74 5.24
N CYS A 30 6.03 1.92 6.45
CA CYS A 30 6.03 0.92 7.49
C CYS A 30 4.80 1.11 8.40
N PHE A 31 4.05 0.02 8.61
CA PHE A 31 2.87 0.02 9.47
C PHE A 31 3.11 -0.66 10.84
N ALA A 32 4.37 -0.95 11.19
CA ALA A 32 4.73 -1.59 12.44
C ALA A 32 4.20 -0.81 13.66
N GLY A 33 3.45 -1.49 14.52
CA GLY A 33 2.83 -0.89 15.70
C GLY A 33 1.63 0.03 15.41
N MET A 34 1.27 0.21 14.15
CA MET A 34 0.02 0.85 13.76
C MET A 34 -1.15 -0.12 13.91
N ARG A 35 -2.35 0.43 13.87
CA ARG A 35 -3.57 -0.36 13.94
C ARG A 35 -4.11 -0.66 12.54
N SER A 36 -4.54 -1.90 12.35
CA SER A 36 -5.38 -2.33 11.24
C SER A 36 -6.56 -1.37 11.00
N PRO A 37 -6.80 -0.95 9.74
CA PRO A 37 -8.01 -0.24 9.33
C PRO A 37 -9.28 -1.08 9.45
N LEU A 38 -9.15 -2.40 9.37
CA LEU A 38 -10.25 -3.36 9.45
C LEU A 38 -10.65 -3.70 10.89
N SER A 39 -9.78 -3.41 11.86
CA SER A 39 -10.11 -3.57 13.27
C SER A 39 -11.17 -2.54 13.71
N GLY A 40 -12.31 -3.01 14.22
CA GLY A 40 -13.49 -2.21 14.58
C GLY A 40 -13.34 -1.26 15.77
N GLY A 41 -12.13 -0.83 16.12
CA GLY A 41 -11.89 0.17 17.16
C GLY A 41 -11.90 1.59 16.61
N PHE A 42 -12.08 2.58 17.49
CA PHE A 42 -11.69 3.98 17.23
C PHE A 42 -10.48 4.31 18.10
N GLY A 43 -9.44 4.88 17.50
CA GLY A 43 -8.20 5.18 18.22
C GLY A 43 -7.15 5.82 17.32
N PRO A 44 -6.14 6.49 17.90
CA PRO A 44 -5.04 7.08 17.14
C PRO A 44 -4.19 5.98 16.47
N HIS A 45 -3.40 6.35 15.45
CA HIS A 45 -2.45 5.48 14.74
C HIS A 45 -3.05 4.36 13.86
N CYS A 46 -4.19 4.60 13.20
CA CYS A 46 -4.65 3.71 12.12
C CYS A 46 -3.69 3.75 10.92
N ALA A 47 -3.35 2.61 10.33
CA ALA A 47 -2.57 2.55 9.09
C ALA A 47 -3.24 3.33 7.94
N CYS A 48 -4.58 3.39 7.94
CA CYS A 48 -5.39 4.17 7.01
C CYS A 48 -5.15 5.68 7.08
N ALA A 49 -4.56 6.20 8.17
CA ALA A 49 -4.16 7.59 8.26
C ALA A 49 -2.82 7.88 7.55
N ALA A 50 -2.00 6.84 7.32
CA ALA A 50 -0.71 6.95 6.64
C ALA A 50 -0.80 6.64 5.13
N ALA A 51 -1.76 5.82 4.71
CA ALA A 51 -1.95 5.45 3.31
C ALA A 51 -3.42 5.43 2.90
N ALA A 52 -3.73 6.04 1.76
CA ALA A 52 -5.04 5.95 1.13
C ALA A 52 -5.08 4.75 0.17
N LEU A 53 -5.41 3.57 0.71
CA LEU A 53 -5.58 2.34 -0.08
C LEU A 53 -7.06 1.94 -0.18
N PRO A 54 -7.49 1.29 -1.29
CA PRO A 54 -8.82 0.70 -1.39
C PRO A 54 -9.08 -0.32 -0.27
N TYR A 55 -10.35 -0.45 0.13
CA TYR A 55 -10.76 -1.36 1.20
C TYR A 55 -10.31 -2.81 0.95
N ASP A 56 -10.60 -3.36 -0.24
CA ASP A 56 -10.23 -4.74 -0.60
C ASP A 56 -8.71 -4.96 -0.58
N LEU A 57 -7.93 -3.90 -0.83
CA LEU A 57 -6.48 -3.98 -0.77
C LEU A 57 -6.00 -4.13 0.67
N TRP A 58 -6.62 -3.43 1.63
CA TRP A 58 -6.33 -3.65 3.06
C TRP A 58 -6.59 -5.11 3.43
N GLU A 59 -7.74 -5.67 3.07
CA GLU A 59 -8.06 -7.09 3.35
C GLU A 59 -7.00 -8.05 2.77
N SER A 60 -6.51 -7.77 1.56
CA SER A 60 -5.50 -8.62 0.92
C SER A 60 -4.15 -8.58 1.64
N ILE A 61 -3.70 -7.40 2.07
CA ILE A 61 -2.34 -7.23 2.59
C ILE A 61 -2.22 -7.53 4.09
N GLU A 62 -3.32 -7.53 4.86
CA GLU A 62 -3.29 -7.81 6.30
C GLU A 62 -2.72 -9.19 6.67
N ARG A 63 -2.77 -10.15 5.73
CA ARG A 63 -2.22 -11.50 5.91
C ARG A 63 -0.71 -11.55 6.13
N HIS A 64 0.01 -10.45 5.85
CA HIS A 64 1.48 -10.38 5.94
C HIS A 64 2.01 -9.81 7.26
N ASP A 65 1.22 -9.78 8.34
CA ASP A 65 1.66 -9.31 9.66
C ASP A 65 2.29 -7.89 9.66
N LEU A 66 1.64 -6.97 8.92
CA LEU A 66 2.08 -5.58 8.72
C LEU A 66 2.16 -4.74 9.98
N TYR A 67 1.46 -5.15 11.04
CA TYR A 67 1.20 -4.33 12.22
C TYR A 67 2.00 -4.76 13.45
N SER A 68 2.61 -5.94 13.43
CA SER A 68 3.40 -6.42 14.55
C SER A 68 4.57 -5.49 14.84
N ARG A 69 4.82 -5.24 16.13
CA ARG A 69 5.98 -4.44 16.55
C ARG A 69 7.25 -5.17 16.15
N GLY A 70 8.08 -4.53 15.32
CA GLY A 70 9.33 -5.12 14.83
C GLY A 70 9.17 -6.00 13.58
N THR A 71 8.01 -5.99 12.93
CA THR A 71 7.86 -6.57 11.59
C THR A 71 8.84 -5.88 10.62
N SER A 72 9.43 -6.67 9.72
CA SER A 72 10.23 -6.19 8.59
C SER A 72 9.39 -5.90 7.36
N ILE A 73 8.07 -6.05 7.46
CA ILE A 73 7.15 -5.90 6.35
C ILE A 73 6.72 -4.44 6.20
N TRP A 74 6.77 -3.94 4.97
CA TRP A 74 6.35 -2.59 4.62
C TRP A 74 5.68 -2.58 3.24
N VAL A 75 4.99 -1.49 2.93
CA VAL A 75 4.27 -1.32 1.67
C VAL A 75 4.91 -0.23 0.84
N ARG A 76 5.18 -0.52 -0.44
CA ARG A 76 5.72 0.45 -1.39
C ARG A 76 4.66 0.81 -2.43
N THR A 77 4.48 2.10 -2.68
CA THR A 77 3.54 2.58 -3.71
C THR A 77 4.29 3.33 -4.79
N ILE A 78 4.24 2.83 -6.03
CA ILE A 78 4.97 3.39 -7.16
C ILE A 78 4.07 3.57 -8.39
N THR A 79 4.54 4.31 -9.38
CA THR A 79 3.90 4.36 -10.70
C THR A 79 4.38 3.19 -11.58
N PRO A 80 3.64 2.80 -12.64
CA PRO A 80 4.08 1.75 -13.56
C PRO A 80 5.41 2.02 -14.27
N ASP A 81 5.78 3.29 -14.41
CA ASP A 81 7.02 3.73 -15.06
C ASP A 81 8.19 3.85 -14.07
N ASP A 82 7.97 3.60 -12.78
CA ASP A 82 9.03 3.63 -11.77
C ASP A 82 9.97 2.43 -11.97
N THR A 83 11.24 2.74 -12.16
CA THR A 83 12.32 1.76 -12.38
C THR A 83 13.30 1.70 -11.20
N THR A 84 12.98 2.37 -10.10
CA THR A 84 13.82 2.43 -8.90
C THR A 84 13.95 1.01 -8.33
N PRO A 85 15.18 0.48 -8.21
CA PRO A 85 15.39 -0.87 -7.71
C PRO A 85 14.93 -0.99 -6.26
N LEU A 86 14.65 -2.23 -5.84
CA LEU A 86 14.39 -2.51 -4.43
C LEU A 86 15.65 -2.22 -3.60
N PRO A 87 15.48 -1.74 -2.35
CA PRO A 87 16.57 -1.63 -1.39
C PRO A 87 17.29 -2.97 -1.17
N GLU A 88 18.55 -2.91 -0.71
CA GLU A 88 19.31 -4.11 -0.41
C GLU A 88 18.61 -4.96 0.67
N GLY A 89 18.52 -6.28 0.41
CA GLY A 89 17.85 -7.22 1.32
C GLY A 89 16.33 -7.21 1.28
N ALA A 90 15.71 -6.36 0.45
CA ALA A 90 14.26 -6.31 0.28
C ALA A 90 13.77 -7.34 -0.76
N VAL A 91 12.63 -7.97 -0.49
CA VAL A 91 11.98 -8.94 -1.37
C VAL A 91 10.49 -8.61 -1.48
N VAL A 92 9.96 -8.58 -2.70
CA VAL A 92 8.53 -8.40 -2.94
C VAL A 92 7.80 -9.71 -2.64
N LEU A 93 6.85 -9.66 -1.70
CA LEU A 93 5.97 -10.77 -1.35
C LEU A 93 4.70 -10.78 -2.21
N GLU A 94 4.17 -9.60 -2.53
CA GLU A 94 2.92 -9.44 -3.26
C GLU A 94 2.91 -8.12 -4.05
N THR A 95 2.17 -8.08 -5.16
CA THR A 95 2.01 -6.88 -5.99
C THR A 95 0.57 -6.75 -6.44
N HIS A 96 0.02 -5.54 -6.31
CA HIS A 96 -1.32 -5.16 -6.75
C HIS A 96 -1.26 -3.96 -7.67
N THR A 97 -2.08 -3.97 -8.72
CA THR A 97 -2.31 -2.80 -9.56
C THR A 97 -3.62 -2.13 -9.14
N VAL A 98 -3.54 -0.86 -8.75
CA VAL A 98 -4.67 -0.06 -8.30
C VAL A 98 -4.93 1.04 -9.33
N ILE A 99 -6.19 1.22 -9.71
CA ILE A 99 -6.63 2.33 -10.55
C ILE A 99 -7.35 3.31 -9.64
N VAL A 100 -6.83 4.54 -9.55
CA VAL A 100 -7.40 5.61 -8.72
C VAL A 100 -8.03 6.64 -9.64
N GLY A 101 -9.28 7.01 -9.35
CA GLY A 101 -9.95 8.13 -10.00
C GLY A 101 -10.01 9.33 -9.07
N THR A 102 -9.61 10.50 -9.57
CA THR A 102 -9.72 11.78 -8.86
C THR A 102 -10.63 12.72 -9.65
N ILE A 103 -11.49 13.46 -8.94
CA ILE A 103 -12.41 14.48 -9.49
C ILE A 103 -11.79 15.86 -9.28
#